data_AF-A0A9W7MEV7-F1
#
_entry.id   AF-A0A9W7MEV7-F1
#
_cell.length_a   1.000
_cell.length_b   1.000
_cell.length_c   1.000
_cell.angle_alpha   90.00
_cell.angle_beta   90.00
_cell.angle_gamma   90.00
#
_symmetry.space_group_name_H-M   'P 1'
#
loop_
_entity.id
_entity.type
_entity.pdbx_description
1 polymer ?
#
loop_
_entity_poly.entity_id
_entity_poly.type
_entity_poly.pdbx_seq_one_letter_code
_entity_poly.pdbx_strand_id
1 'polypeptide(L)'
;MTKQVGTYHSASLLVSSKPPTPGVVSRGIALEGFCSLLAGLWGSGTGSTTLTDNTHTINITKIASRRAVVFGAVFSILFWFVGKVAAILASIPLSLVAAILCFMWALVVALGLSTLHYTQTASFRNMTIVGGVFVSWFINSCLFPTVRIHVEFDAAKLFCCVCSCI
;
A
#
# COMPACT_ATOMS: atom_id res chain seq x y z
N MET A 1 7.22 9.69 2.63
CA MET A 1 7.25 10.56 3.84
C MET A 1 5.94 11.30 4.12
N THR A 2 5.48 12.27 3.32
CA THR A 2 4.22 13.03 3.63
C THR A 2 2.98 12.13 3.73
N LYS A 3 2.84 11.17 2.81
CA LYS A 3 1.78 10.14 2.86
C LYS A 3 1.79 9.38 4.19
N GLN A 4 2.96 8.94 4.64
CA GLN A 4 3.12 8.10 5.84
C GLN A 4 2.71 8.85 7.10
N VAL A 5 3.14 10.09 7.26
CA VAL A 5 2.76 10.94 8.41
C VAL A 5 1.24 11.10 8.48
N GLY A 6 0.59 11.33 7.34
CA GLY A 6 -0.87 11.39 7.25
C GLY A 6 -1.53 10.06 7.62
N THR A 7 -1.00 8.92 7.17
CA THR A 7 -1.51 7.59 7.50
C THR A 7 -1.37 7.27 8.99
N TYR A 8 -0.23 7.56 9.62
CA TYR A 8 -0.05 7.37 11.07
C TYR A 8 -1.01 8.21 11.89
N HIS A 9 -1.27 9.45 11.46
CA HIS A 9 -2.23 10.32 12.11
C HIS A 9 -3.66 9.77 11.97
N SER A 10 -4.09 9.43 10.76
CA SER A 10 -5.41 8.83 10.51
C SER A 10 -5.61 7.50 11.25
N ALA A 11 -4.60 6.63 11.26
CA ALA A 11 -4.65 5.38 12.01
C ALA A 11 -4.81 5.64 13.52
N SER A 12 -4.12 6.63 14.09
CA SER A 12 -4.24 6.95 15.51
C SER A 12 -5.66 7.40 15.91
N LEU A 13 -6.32 8.15 15.03
CA LEU A 13 -7.71 8.60 15.19
C LEU A 13 -8.68 7.42 15.14
N LEU A 14 -8.47 6.48 14.23
CA LEU A 14 -9.31 5.30 14.05
C LEU A 14 -9.23 4.32 15.24
N VAL A 15 -8.06 4.25 15.88
CA VAL A 15 -7.82 3.40 17.05
C VAL A 15 -8.19 4.11 18.37
N SER A 16 -8.68 5.36 18.32
CA SER A 16 -8.94 6.20 19.50
C SER A 16 -7.73 6.26 20.45
N SER A 17 -6.53 6.25 19.86
CA SER A 17 -5.27 6.26 20.59
C SER A 17 -4.73 7.69 20.71
N LYS A 18 -3.79 7.90 21.65
CA LYS A 18 -3.12 9.20 21.80
C LYS A 18 -2.42 9.57 20.47
N PRO A 19 -2.45 10.85 20.03
CA PRO A 19 -1.81 11.26 18.79
C PRO A 19 -0.34 10.83 18.78
N PRO A 20 0.17 10.33 17.64
CA PRO A 20 1.48 9.71 17.59
C PRO A 20 2.54 10.77 17.88
N THR A 21 3.39 10.50 18.88
CA THR A 21 4.49 11.40 19.20
C THR A 21 5.51 11.41 18.05
N PRO A 22 6.23 12.53 17.82
CA PRO A 22 7.23 12.61 16.75
C PRO A 22 8.27 11.49 16.80
N GLY A 23 8.62 11.02 18.01
CA GLY A 23 9.53 9.89 18.20
C GLY A 23 8.98 8.55 17.71
N VAL A 24 7.68 8.29 17.83
CA VAL A 24 7.04 7.06 17.32
C VAL A 24 6.97 7.09 15.80
N VAL A 25 6.60 8.24 15.22
CA VAL A 25 6.56 8.42 13.76
C VAL A 25 7.95 8.29 13.15
N SER A 26 8.97 8.91 13.76
CA SER A 26 10.36 8.80 13.31
C SER A 26 10.86 7.35 13.33
N ARG A 27 10.51 6.58 14.36
CA ARG A 27 10.83 5.14 14.44
C ARG A 27 10.12 4.32 13.37
N GLY A 28 8.83 4.61 13.10
CA GLY A 28 8.08 3.95 12.03
C GLY A 28 8.67 4.20 10.65
N ILE A 29 8.95 5.46 10.32
CA ILE A 29 9.58 5.85 9.05
C ILE A 29 10.99 5.27 8.92
N ALA A 30 11.78 5.23 10.00
CA ALA A 30 13.10 4.62 10.00
C ALA A 30 13.03 3.11 9.71
N LEU A 31 12.03 2.41 10.25
CA LEU A 31 11.81 0.99 9.98
C LEU A 31 11.36 0.75 8.53
N GLU A 32 10.45 1.56 7.99
CA GLU A 32 10.05 1.51 6.57
C GLU A 32 11.26 1.71 5.63
N GLY A 33 12.11 2.69 5.94
CA GLY A 33 13.33 2.97 5.20
C GLY A 33 14.32 1.81 5.28
N PHE A 34 14.53 1.25 6.47
CA PHE A 34 15.37 0.07 6.67
C PHE A 34 14.85 -1.13 5.89
N CYS A 35 13.53 -1.36 5.91
CA CYS A 35 12.92 -2.43 5.15
C CYS A 35 13.04 -2.25 3.63
N SER A 36 12.96 -1.00 3.16
CA SER A 36 13.17 -0.66 1.76
C SER A 36 14.60 -0.91 1.31
N LEU A 37 15.59 -0.64 2.17
CA LEU A 37 16.99 -0.94 1.91
C LEU A 37 17.23 -2.45 1.82
N LEU A 38 16.66 -3.22 2.75
CA LEU A 38 16.74 -4.68 2.72
C LEU A 38 16.03 -5.27 1.48
N ALA A 39 14.86 -4.75 1.12
CA ALA A 39 14.15 -5.18 -0.09
C ALA A 39 14.94 -4.81 -1.37
N GLY A 40 15.63 -3.67 -1.37
CA GLY A 40 16.53 -3.27 -2.45
C GLY A 40 17.75 -4.19 -2.57
N LEU A 41 18.38 -4.54 -1.45
CA LEU A 41 19.51 -5.49 -1.39
C LEU A 41 19.12 -6.90 -1.85
N TRP A 42 17.89 -7.32 -1.56
CA TRP A 42 17.33 -8.60 -2.01
C TRP A 42 16.80 -8.56 -3.47
N GLY A 43 16.99 -7.46 -4.19
CA GLY A 43 16.68 -7.38 -5.62
C GLY A 43 15.23 -6.99 -5.97
N SER A 44 14.40 -6.57 -5.01
CA SER A 44 13.01 -6.15 -5.29
C SER A 44 12.92 -4.88 -6.14
N GLY A 45 13.93 -4.00 -6.06
CA GLY A 45 13.94 -2.69 -6.73
C GLY A 45 12.80 -1.73 -6.33
N THR A 46 11.94 -2.12 -5.39
CA THR A 46 10.76 -1.38 -4.94
C THR A 46 10.82 -1.16 -3.42
N GLY A 47 10.49 0.05 -2.97
CA GLY A 47 10.46 0.38 -1.54
C GLY A 47 9.24 -0.22 -0.83
N SER A 48 9.38 -0.43 0.48
CA SER A 48 8.30 -0.81 1.39
C SER A 48 7.72 0.43 2.04
N THR A 49 6.39 0.48 2.10
CA THR A 49 5.68 1.55 2.81
C THR A 49 4.35 1.07 3.36
N THR A 50 3.89 1.71 4.43
CA THR A 50 2.58 1.44 5.02
C THR A 50 1.46 1.72 4.01
N LEU A 51 0.63 0.71 3.76
CA LEU A 51 -0.46 0.79 2.78
C LEU A 51 -1.68 1.46 3.39
N THR A 52 -2.22 2.48 2.74
CA THR A 52 -3.45 3.15 3.20
C THR A 52 -4.65 2.21 3.32
N ASP A 53 -4.65 1.11 2.59
CA ASP A 53 -5.69 0.07 2.66
C ASP A 53 -5.68 -0.67 4.00
N ASN A 54 -4.51 -0.82 4.66
CA ASN A 54 -4.44 -1.44 5.98
C ASN A 54 -5.21 -0.62 7.04
N THR A 55 -5.12 0.70 6.92
CA THR A 55 -5.76 1.66 7.82
C THR A 55 -7.27 1.69 7.54
N HIS A 56 -7.64 1.52 6.27
CA HIS A 56 -9.03 1.36 5.86
C HIS A 56 -9.66 0.05 6.38
N THR A 57 -8.93 -1.07 6.34
CA THR A 57 -9.38 -2.34 6.93
C THR A 57 -9.56 -2.24 8.43
N ILE A 58 -8.66 -1.55 9.15
CA ILE A 58 -8.82 -1.29 10.59
C ILE A 58 -10.08 -0.45 10.86
N ASN A 59 -10.38 0.53 10.00
CA ASN A 59 -11.60 1.33 10.13
C ASN A 59 -12.89 0.50 10.00
N ILE A 60 -12.92 -0.47 9.07
CA ILE A 60 -14.10 -1.33 8.83
C ILE A 60 -14.20 -2.41 9.90
N THR A 61 -13.11 -3.13 10.16
CA THR A 61 -13.11 -4.30 11.05
C THR A 61 -13.10 -3.91 12.53
N LYS A 62 -12.74 -2.67 12.86
CA LYS A 62 -12.58 -2.15 14.23
C LYS A 62 -11.62 -2.99 15.09
N ILE A 63 -10.73 -3.77 14.47
CA ILE A 63 -9.75 -4.60 15.15
C ILE A 63 -8.36 -3.97 14.93
N ALA A 64 -7.83 -3.36 15.98
CA ALA A 64 -6.49 -2.75 15.99
C ALA A 64 -5.54 -3.50 16.94
N SER A 65 -5.48 -4.83 16.80
CA SER A 65 -4.67 -5.68 17.68
C SER A 65 -3.29 -5.95 17.08
N ARG A 66 -2.22 -5.62 17.83
CA ARG A 66 -0.83 -5.94 17.44
C ARG A 66 -0.62 -7.44 17.22
N ARG A 67 -1.34 -8.30 17.96
CA ARG A 67 -1.25 -9.75 17.80
C ARG A 67 -1.80 -10.20 16.44
N ALA A 68 -2.93 -9.62 16.01
CA ALA A 68 -3.53 -9.94 14.71
C ALA A 68 -2.58 -9.62 13.55
N VAL A 69 -1.90 -8.46 13.62
CA VAL A 69 -0.89 -8.04 12.64
C VAL A 69 0.29 -9.02 12.59
N VAL A 70 0.83 -9.39 13.76
CA VAL A 70 1.96 -10.34 13.85
C VAL A 70 1.56 -11.74 13.34
N PHE A 71 0.36 -12.23 13.69
CA PHE A 71 -0.15 -13.50 13.15
C PHE A 71 -0.34 -13.44 11.64
N GLY A 72 -0.84 -12.33 11.09
CA GLY A 72 -0.93 -12.11 9.65
C GLY A 72 0.43 -12.16 8.97
N ALA A 73 1.43 -11.46 9.52
CA ALA A 73 2.80 -11.48 9.00
C ALA A 73 3.41 -12.90 9.00
N VAL A 74 3.29 -13.63 10.11
CA VAL A 74 3.79 -15.01 10.22
C VAL A 74 3.06 -15.93 9.23
N PHE A 75 1.75 -15.78 9.09
CA PHE A 75 0.94 -16.55 8.15
C PHE A 75 1.37 -16.29 6.70
N SER A 76 1.60 -15.03 6.32
CA SER A 76 2.09 -14.68 4.98
C SER A 76 3.45 -15.30 4.67
N ILE A 77 4.36 -15.33 5.65
CA ILE A 77 5.67 -15.99 5.52
C ILE A 77 5.50 -17.50 5.33
N LEU A 78 4.64 -18.15 6.12
CA LEU A 78 4.40 -19.59 6.02
C LEU A 78 3.77 -19.99 4.68
N PHE A 79 2.79 -19.22 4.20
CA PHE A 79 2.13 -19.48 2.91
C PHE A 79 3.06 -19.37 1.72
N TRP A 80 4.10 -18.56 1.83
CA TRP A 80 5.11 -18.40 0.79
C TRP A 80 5.97 -19.66 0.61
N PHE A 81 6.31 -20.38 1.68
CA PHE A 81 7.07 -21.63 1.58
C PHE A 81 6.27 -22.78 0.94
N VAL A 82 4.95 -22.66 0.84
CA VAL A 82 4.09 -23.66 0.19
C VAL A 82 4.05 -23.40 -1.32
N GLY A 83 5.04 -23.90 -2.07
CA GLY A 83 5.14 -23.70 -3.52
C GLY A 83 3.92 -24.17 -4.33
N LYS A 84 3.07 -25.05 -3.78
CA LYS A 84 1.78 -25.43 -4.38
C LYS A 84 0.80 -24.26 -4.47
N VAL A 85 0.84 -23.34 -3.50
CA VAL A 85 0.00 -22.13 -3.50
C VAL A 85 0.47 -21.18 -4.60
N ALA A 86 1.78 -21.00 -4.77
CA ALA A 86 2.35 -20.19 -5.85
C ALA A 86 1.93 -20.72 -7.25
N ALA A 87 1.89 -22.04 -7.43
CA ALA A 87 1.43 -22.66 -8.68
C ALA A 87 -0.06 -22.37 -8.98
N ILE A 88 -0.91 -22.33 -7.94
CA ILE A 88 -2.32 -21.97 -8.10
C ILE A 88 -2.46 -20.48 -8.44
N LEU A 89 -1.67 -19.60 -7.83
CA LEU A 89 -1.68 -18.17 -8.19
C LEU A 89 -1.18 -17.93 -9.62
N ALA A 90 -0.22 -18.72 -10.11
CA ALA A 90 0.22 -18.66 -11.50
C ALA A 90 -0.87 -19.08 -12.50
N SER A 91 -1.88 -19.85 -12.07
CA SER A 91 -3.00 -20.27 -12.92
C SER A 91 -4.10 -19.20 -13.09
N ILE A 92 -4.01 -18.07 -12.36
CA ILE A 92 -4.98 -16.98 -12.44
C ILE A 92 -4.87 -16.27 -13.80
N PRO A 93 -5.98 -16.04 -14.52
CA PRO A 93 -5.93 -15.35 -15.82
C PRO A 93 -5.44 -13.91 -15.65
N LEU A 94 -4.56 -13.47 -16.56
CA LEU A 94 -3.99 -12.11 -16.55
C LEU A 94 -5.05 -11.00 -16.57
N SER A 95 -6.22 -11.27 -17.17
CA SER A 95 -7.35 -10.33 -17.20
C SER A 95 -7.89 -10.02 -15.81
N LEU A 96 -7.92 -11.00 -14.91
CA LEU A 96 -8.36 -10.80 -13.53
C LEU A 96 -7.34 -9.97 -12.74
N VAL A 97 -6.04 -10.26 -12.93
CA VAL A 97 -4.95 -9.51 -12.28
C VAL A 97 -4.97 -8.05 -12.72
N ALA A 98 -5.14 -7.78 -14.02
CA ALA A 98 -5.26 -6.42 -14.55
C ALA A 98 -6.49 -5.68 -13.98
N ALA A 99 -7.63 -6.35 -13.86
CA ALA A 99 -8.84 -5.77 -13.28
C ALA A 99 -8.66 -5.39 -11.79
N ILE A 100 -8.06 -6.28 -11.00
CA ILE A 100 -7.79 -6.02 -9.57
C ILE A 100 -6.79 -4.88 -9.41
N LEU A 101 -5.72 -4.85 -10.22
CA LEU A 101 -4.75 -3.75 -10.20
C LEU A 101 -5.41 -2.40 -10.56
N CYS A 102 -6.29 -2.39 -11.58
CA CYS A 102 -6.97 -1.16 -11.97
C CYS A 102 -7.94 -0.68 -10.86
N PHE A 103 -8.60 -1.61 -10.16
CA PHE A 103 -9.41 -1.29 -8.98
C PHE A 103 -8.57 -0.70 -7.83
N MET A 104 -7.38 -1.27 -7.55
CA MET A 104 -6.46 -0.73 -6.54
C MET A 104 -6.01 0.69 -6.88
N TRP A 105 -5.66 0.96 -8.14
CA TRP A 105 -5.31 2.31 -8.56
C TRP A 105 -6.48 3.28 -8.48
N ALA A 106 -7.70 2.84 -8.81
CA ALA A 106 -8.91 3.64 -8.66
C ALA A 106 -9.18 4.01 -7.18
N LEU A 107 -8.94 3.08 -6.24
CA LEU A 107 -9.02 3.37 -4.81
C LEU A 107 -8.01 4.43 -4.38
N VAL A 108 -6.77 4.37 -4.88
CA VAL A 108 -5.75 5.40 -4.60
C VAL A 108 -6.20 6.77 -5.11
N VAL A 109 -6.79 6.84 -6.30
CA VAL A 109 -7.36 8.08 -6.85
C VAL A 109 -8.50 8.60 -5.97
N ALA A 110 -9.43 7.72 -5.57
CA ALA A 110 -10.56 8.09 -4.71
C ALA A 110 -10.10 8.64 -3.35
N LEU A 111 -9.12 7.99 -2.72
CA LEU A 111 -8.51 8.47 -1.47
C LEU A 111 -7.78 9.80 -1.67
N GLY A 112 -7.04 9.96 -2.76
CA GLY A 112 -6.42 11.25 -3.12
C GLY A 112 -7.45 12.36 -3.24
N LEU A 113 -8.53 12.12 -3.98
CA LEU A 113 -9.61 13.09 -4.18
C LEU A 113 -10.33 13.44 -2.86
N SER A 114 -10.47 12.47 -1.94
CA SER A 114 -11.04 12.73 -0.62
C SER A 114 -10.20 13.68 0.24
N THR A 115 -8.87 13.65 0.08
CA THR A 115 -7.98 14.61 0.77
C THR A 115 -8.03 16.01 0.16
N LEU A 116 -8.27 16.10 -1.15
CA LEU A 116 -8.45 17.37 -1.86
C LEU A 116 -9.69 18.13 -1.42
N HIS A 117 -10.73 17.43 -0.94
CA HIS A 117 -11.93 18.09 -0.40
C HIS A 117 -11.63 18.97 0.83
N TYR A 118 -10.59 18.64 1.62
CA TYR A 118 -10.19 19.41 2.80
C TYR A 118 -9.31 20.62 2.44
N THR A 119 -8.60 20.57 1.33
CA THR A 119 -7.84 21.71 0.82
C THR A 119 -8.78 22.57 0.00
N GLN A 120 -9.07 23.80 0.41
CA GLN A 120 -9.95 24.74 -0.29
C GLN A 120 -9.40 25.11 -1.69
N THR A 121 -9.52 24.20 -2.65
CA THR A 121 -9.07 24.36 -4.03
C THR A 121 -10.27 24.48 -4.95
N ALA A 122 -11.15 25.44 -4.65
CA ALA A 122 -12.34 25.76 -5.45
C ALA A 122 -12.01 26.57 -6.72
N SER A 123 -10.74 26.68 -7.10
CA SER A 123 -10.33 27.30 -8.37
C SER A 123 -10.31 26.23 -9.47
N PHE A 124 -11.05 26.49 -10.56
CA PHE A 124 -11.08 25.64 -11.76
C PHE A 124 -9.69 25.23 -12.24
N ARG A 125 -8.70 26.12 -12.13
CA ARG A 125 -7.30 25.85 -12.51
C ARG A 125 -6.68 24.70 -11.71
N ASN A 126 -6.88 24.67 -10.39
CA ASN A 126 -6.27 23.63 -9.56
C ASN A 126 -6.98 22.28 -9.76
N MET A 127 -8.31 22.31 -9.92
CA MET A 127 -9.10 21.11 -10.14
C MET A 127 -8.77 20.45 -11.48
N THR A 128 -8.56 21.24 -12.53
CA THR A 128 -8.14 20.73 -13.86
C THR A 128 -6.71 20.17 -13.84
N ILE A 129 -5.76 20.83 -13.16
CA ILE A 129 -4.38 20.32 -13.04
C ILE A 129 -4.36 18.97 -12.32
N VAL A 130 -5.03 18.90 -11.17
CA VAL A 130 -5.10 17.67 -10.37
C VAL A 130 -5.80 16.56 -11.14
N GLY A 131 -6.96 16.84 -11.75
CA GLY A 131 -7.69 15.87 -12.57
C GLY A 131 -6.89 15.37 -13.77
N GLY A 132 -6.19 16.26 -14.48
CA GLY A 132 -5.36 15.91 -15.64
C GLY A 132 -4.20 14.99 -15.29
N VAL A 133 -3.52 15.25 -14.16
CA VAL A 133 -2.42 14.39 -13.67
C VAL A 133 -2.94 13.01 -13.28
N PHE A 134 -4.07 12.92 -12.58
CA PHE A 134 -4.66 11.63 -12.18
C PHE A 134 -5.12 10.80 -13.38
N VAL A 135 -5.79 11.42 -14.35
CA VAL A 135 -6.27 10.72 -15.56
C VAL A 135 -5.11 10.22 -16.41
N SER A 136 -4.09 11.06 -16.63
CA SER A 136 -2.90 10.67 -17.40
C SER A 136 -2.17 9.48 -16.76
N TRP A 137 -2.00 9.50 -15.44
CA TRP A 137 -1.34 8.42 -14.71
C TRP A 137 -2.15 7.12 -14.67
N PHE A 138 -3.47 7.21 -14.50
CA PHE A 138 -4.36 6.05 -14.47
C PHE A 138 -4.41 5.34 -15.82
N ILE A 139 -4.48 6.11 -16.92
CA ILE A 139 -4.45 5.56 -18.29
C ILE A 139 -3.13 4.82 -18.53
N ASN A 140 -2.00 5.43 -18.17
CA ASN A 140 -0.69 4.80 -18.36
C ASN A 140 -0.54 3.50 -17.53
N SER A 141 -1.06 3.49 -16.30
CA SER A 141 -0.91 2.36 -15.37
C SER A 141 -1.92 1.23 -15.60
N CYS A 142 -3.14 1.50 -16.07
CA CYS A 142 -4.13 0.46 -16.39
C CYS A 142 -4.01 -0.09 -17.83
N LEU A 143 -3.45 0.66 -18.79
CA LEU A 143 -3.38 0.23 -20.20
C LEU A 143 -2.17 -0.67 -20.51
N PHE A 144 -1.11 -0.65 -19.69
CA PHE A 144 0.08 -1.51 -19.85
C PHE A 144 0.32 -2.46 -18.66
N PRO A 145 -0.64 -3.35 -18.30
CA PRO A 145 -0.42 -4.32 -17.23
C PRO A 145 0.51 -5.47 -17.65
N THR A 146 0.70 -5.69 -18.96
CA THR A 146 1.22 -6.95 -19.52
C THR A 146 2.72 -7.20 -19.30
N VAL A 147 3.54 -6.18 -19.03
CA VAL A 147 5.02 -6.33 -18.98
C VAL A 147 5.57 -6.48 -17.55
N ARG A 148 4.76 -6.20 -16.51
CA ARG A 148 5.20 -6.18 -15.09
C ARG A 148 4.83 -7.41 -14.28
N ILE A 149 3.93 -8.27 -14.78
CA ILE A 149 3.34 -9.36 -13.98
C ILE A 149 4.23 -10.63 -14.01
N HIS A 150 5.05 -10.81 -15.05
CA HIS A 150 5.82 -12.05 -15.25
C HIS A 150 7.03 -12.24 -14.31
N VAL A 151 7.39 -11.26 -13.49
CA VAL A 151 8.64 -11.25 -12.68
C VAL A 151 8.35 -11.11 -11.16
N GLU A 152 7.08 -11.14 -10.75
CA GLU A 152 6.66 -10.39 -9.56
C GLU A 152 6.33 -11.26 -8.33
N PHE A 153 6.78 -12.52 -8.26
CA PHE A 153 6.61 -13.43 -7.11
C PHE A 153 7.95 -13.78 -6.44
N ASP A 154 8.78 -12.76 -6.20
CA ASP A 154 10.07 -12.94 -5.52
C ASP A 154 9.94 -12.77 -3.98
N ALA A 155 10.78 -13.50 -3.23
CA ALA A 155 10.89 -13.40 -1.76
C ALA A 155 11.10 -11.95 -1.27
N ALA A 156 11.65 -11.09 -2.13
CA ALA A 156 11.90 -9.68 -1.85
C ALA A 156 10.61 -8.86 -1.62
N LYS A 157 9.53 -9.17 -2.34
CA LYS A 157 8.21 -8.51 -2.18
C LYS A 157 7.45 -9.03 -0.96
N LEU A 158 7.77 -10.23 -0.47
CA LEU A 158 7.26 -10.80 0.77
C LEU A 158 7.75 -10.01 1.98
N PHE A 159 9.05 -9.71 2.03
CA PHE A 159 9.64 -8.88 3.09
C PHE A 159 9.02 -7.47 3.09
N CYS A 160 8.79 -6.92 1.89
CA CYS A 160 8.11 -5.66 1.68
C CYS A 160 6.66 -5.69 2.20
N CYS A 161 5.90 -6.75 1.91
CA CYS A 161 4.51 -6.93 2.35
C CYS A 161 4.40 -7.12 3.88
N VAL A 162 5.29 -7.92 4.47
CA VAL A 162 5.37 -8.10 5.93
C VAL A 162 5.73 -6.79 6.63
N CYS A 163 6.66 -6.01 6.07
CA CYS A 163 7.04 -4.73 6.64
C CYS A 163 5.97 -3.64 6.41
N SER A 164 5.16 -3.74 5.34
CA SER A 164 3.97 -2.89 5.13
C SER A 164 2.79 -3.21 6.05
N CYS A 165 2.79 -4.37 6.73
CA CYS A 165 1.80 -4.73 7.73
C CYS A 165 2.10 -4.16 9.13
N ILE A 166 3.34 -3.78 9.41
CA ILE A 166 3.82 -3.24 10.70
C ILE A 166 3.61 -1.73 10.76
#